data_AF-A0A0G4J6X0-F1
#
_entry.id   AF-A0A0G4J6X0-F1
#
_cell.length_a   1.000
_cell.length_b   1.000
_cell.length_c   1.000
_cell.angle_alpha   90.00
_cell.angle_beta   90.00
_cell.angle_gamma   90.00
#
_symmetry.space_group_name_H-M   'P 1'
#
loop_
_entity.id
_entity.type
_entity.pdbx_description
1 polymer ?
#
loop_
_entity_poly.entity_id
_entity_poly.type
_entity_poly.pdbx_seq_one_letter_code
_entity_poly.pdbx_strand_id
1 'polypeptide(L)'
;MQVPAHVQAKPSIREHTPYVNDRFIRSPENLLTLRLCQSPVASWDYFVFLIWQGPMYVIALFQRVALALYTTFIHAVPPTDPDIVRFVLNTTLSMHVSKLESETSGAGRGVDVEVFKFAFRGCLLESVAGDRLESMELTFTLHGKDLLELETVHDPLRQHRRSRLMSCVINRKPVADRGLIMGALNVFLVAGIHPKIHTASAPLARFIEEQNIDELKPSLAVTSSLHTTLLTTSFSPIAENKWLTGSWIYMIPVTTNSLVAQSLNWEDFRHEGQLLLRGISPFCSFLWDARKSCLRHVRHDRLSEEEVDNATPAVNLPPFHAECFFLTTVVHAADHYNAHKFSWWLKYPLHYNEELVQSGIMRQFYSFTCAGFRYSFEAPTLNPLRPNLMQGMPVDSVYGRIYDDLKKVNKELADCITASIMY
;
A
#
# COMPACT_ATOMS: atom_id res chain seq x y z
N MET A 1 -50.72 4.21 36.80
CA MET A 1 -49.43 4.93 36.86
C MET A 1 -48.41 4.11 36.09
N GLN A 2 -48.16 4.47 34.84
CA GLN A 2 -47.14 3.87 33.98
C GLN A 2 -46.41 5.00 33.25
N VAL A 3 -45.09 4.93 33.31
CA VAL A 3 -44.12 5.90 32.76
C VAL A 3 -43.98 5.68 31.25
N PRO A 4 -43.87 6.74 30.41
CA PRO A 4 -43.68 6.56 28.98
C PRO A 4 -42.22 6.25 28.63
N ALA A 5 -42.07 5.32 27.69
CA ALA A 5 -40.80 4.86 27.15
C ALA A 5 -40.11 5.94 26.31
N HIS A 6 -38.84 6.21 26.62
CA HIS A 6 -37.94 6.99 25.77
C HIS A 6 -37.64 6.23 24.47
N VAL A 7 -38.01 6.85 23.35
CA VAL A 7 -37.59 6.46 22.00
C VAL A 7 -36.14 6.90 21.81
N GLN A 8 -35.19 5.96 21.86
CA GLN A 8 -33.84 6.17 21.34
C GLN A 8 -33.88 5.99 19.82
N ALA A 9 -33.69 7.10 19.10
CA ALA A 9 -33.44 7.07 17.66
C ALA A 9 -32.06 6.44 17.41
N LYS A 10 -32.04 5.25 16.81
CA LYS A 10 -30.84 4.69 16.17
C LYS A 10 -30.55 5.49 14.90
N PRO A 11 -29.33 5.99 14.66
CA PRO A 11 -28.96 6.48 13.34
C PRO A 11 -28.84 5.27 12.40
N SER A 12 -29.69 5.23 11.37
CA SER A 12 -29.59 4.24 10.30
C SER A 12 -28.38 4.54 9.42
N ILE A 13 -27.23 3.95 9.75
CA ILE A 13 -26.12 3.83 8.82
C ILE A 13 -26.57 2.80 7.78
N ARG A 14 -27.06 3.25 6.63
CA ARG A 14 -27.24 2.37 5.47
C ARG A 14 -25.85 1.88 5.06
N GLU A 15 -25.63 0.58 5.26
CA GLU A 15 -24.47 -0.17 4.81
C GLU A 15 -24.30 0.01 3.30
N HIS A 16 -23.27 0.76 2.91
CA HIS A 16 -22.73 0.78 1.56
C HIS A 16 -21.42 0.01 1.54
N THR A 17 -21.50 -1.30 1.79
CA THR A 17 -20.45 -2.24 1.39
C THR A 17 -20.52 -2.39 -0.13
N PRO A 18 -19.47 -2.10 -0.90
CA PRO A 18 -19.47 -2.41 -2.32
C PRO A 18 -19.38 -3.94 -2.44
N TYR A 19 -20.45 -4.55 -2.93
CA TYR A 19 -20.42 -5.90 -3.47
C TYR A 19 -19.39 -5.92 -4.61
N VAL A 20 -18.16 -6.32 -4.31
CA VAL A 20 -17.24 -6.81 -5.33
C VAL A 20 -17.86 -8.10 -5.83
N ASN A 21 -18.34 -8.07 -7.07
CA ASN A 21 -19.13 -9.14 -7.66
C ASN A 21 -18.23 -10.38 -7.83
N ASP A 22 -18.37 -11.36 -6.93
CA ASP A 22 -17.62 -12.64 -6.90
C ASP A 22 -17.56 -13.37 -8.26
N ARG A 23 -18.50 -13.09 -9.17
CA ARG A 23 -18.54 -13.67 -10.52
C ARG A 23 -17.46 -13.14 -11.45
N PHE A 24 -16.97 -11.91 -11.27
CA PHE A 24 -15.97 -11.33 -12.17
C PHE A 24 -14.57 -11.93 -11.91
N ILE A 25 -14.30 -12.35 -10.68
CA ILE A 25 -12.97 -12.83 -10.25
C ILE A 25 -12.71 -14.29 -10.66
N ARG A 26 -13.76 -15.10 -10.86
CA ARG A 26 -13.64 -16.56 -11.08
C ARG A 26 -13.78 -17.03 -12.54
N SER A 27 -13.89 -16.12 -13.52
CA SER A 27 -13.97 -16.52 -14.92
C SER A 27 -12.60 -17.04 -15.43
N PRO A 28 -12.52 -18.26 -16.01
CA PRO A 28 -11.32 -18.78 -16.67
C PRO A 28 -10.80 -17.89 -17.82
N GLU A 29 -11.66 -17.03 -18.37
CA GLU A 29 -11.31 -16.11 -19.45
C GLU A 29 -10.31 -15.04 -18.98
N ASN A 30 -10.35 -14.67 -17.69
CA ASN A 30 -9.42 -13.72 -17.07
C ASN A 30 -7.99 -14.29 -16.90
N LEU A 31 -7.85 -15.61 -16.72
CA LEU A 31 -6.55 -16.30 -16.69
C LEU A 31 -5.92 -16.37 -18.09
N LEU A 32 -6.74 -16.49 -19.15
CA LEU A 32 -6.26 -16.42 -20.53
C LEU A 32 -5.84 -14.99 -20.91
N THR A 33 -6.40 -13.96 -20.27
CA THR A 33 -6.13 -12.56 -20.63
C THR A 33 -4.79 -12.02 -20.12
N LEU A 34 -4.12 -12.69 -19.18
CA LEU A 34 -2.72 -12.40 -18.84
C LEU A 34 -1.75 -12.72 -19.99
N ARG A 35 -2.15 -13.58 -20.95
CA ARG A 35 -1.36 -13.88 -22.16
C ARG A 35 -1.57 -12.89 -23.31
N LEU A 36 -2.60 -12.05 -23.26
CA LEU A 36 -2.99 -11.17 -24.38
C LEU A 36 -2.45 -9.73 -24.28
N CYS A 37 -1.62 -9.42 -23.28
CA CYS A 37 -0.82 -8.19 -23.29
C CYS A 37 0.37 -8.34 -24.25
N GLN A 38 0.09 -8.57 -25.54
CA GLN A 38 1.10 -8.44 -26.58
C GLN A 38 1.29 -6.95 -26.85
N SER A 39 2.43 -6.45 -26.34
CA SER A 39 3.09 -5.17 -26.53
C SER A 39 2.47 -4.24 -27.58
N PRO A 40 2.17 -2.97 -27.24
CA PRO A 40 2.25 -1.92 -28.23
C PRO A 40 3.72 -1.84 -28.69
N VAL A 41 3.89 -1.67 -29.99
CA VAL A 41 5.17 -1.46 -30.68
C VAL A 41 6.03 -0.48 -29.89
N ALA A 42 7.30 -0.82 -29.66
CA ALA A 42 8.29 0.07 -29.06
C ALA A 42 8.30 1.40 -29.81
N SER A 43 7.63 2.41 -29.26
CA SER A 43 7.65 3.76 -29.81
C SER A 43 9.06 4.33 -29.64
N TRP A 44 9.44 5.25 -30.51
CA TRP A 44 10.71 5.98 -30.37
C TRP A 44 10.84 6.63 -28.99
N ASP A 45 9.73 7.12 -28.43
CA ASP A 45 9.67 7.69 -27.08
C ASP A 45 10.01 6.67 -25.98
N TYR A 46 9.61 5.41 -26.14
CA TYR A 46 9.97 4.32 -25.21
C TYR A 46 11.47 3.99 -25.29
N PHE A 47 12.03 3.94 -26.50
CA PHE A 47 13.47 3.72 -26.68
C PHE A 47 14.31 4.86 -26.08
N VAL A 48 13.90 6.10 -26.30
CA VAL A 48 14.52 7.29 -25.70
C VAL A 48 14.41 7.22 -24.17
N PHE A 49 13.24 6.88 -23.62
CA PHE A 49 13.05 6.68 -22.19
C PHE A 49 14.04 5.66 -21.62
N LEU A 50 14.21 4.49 -22.25
CA LEU A 50 15.15 3.46 -21.80
C LEU A 50 16.61 3.93 -21.82
N ILE A 51 17.03 4.70 -22.83
CA ILE A 51 18.40 5.26 -22.90
C ILE A 51 18.64 6.24 -21.75
N TRP A 52 17.67 7.11 -21.45
CA TRP A 52 17.81 8.09 -20.36
C TRP A 52 17.71 7.46 -18.97
N GLN A 53 16.88 6.43 -18.81
CA GLN A 53 16.59 5.84 -17.51
C GLN A 53 17.51 4.67 -17.16
N GLY A 54 17.93 3.86 -18.13
CA GLY A 54 18.73 2.67 -17.92
C GLY A 54 20.02 2.95 -17.11
N PRO A 55 20.87 3.91 -17.52
CA PRO A 55 22.06 4.28 -16.76
C PRO A 55 21.75 4.79 -15.34
N MET A 56 20.66 5.54 -15.17
CA MET A 56 20.23 6.04 -13.86
C MET A 56 19.80 4.90 -12.95
N TYR A 57 19.08 3.90 -13.48
CA TYR A 57 18.72 2.70 -12.72
C TYR A 57 19.94 1.88 -12.29
N VAL A 58 20.98 1.79 -13.14
CA VAL A 58 22.22 1.10 -12.78
C VAL A 58 22.97 1.84 -11.66
N ILE A 59 23.11 3.16 -11.77
CA ILE A 59 23.75 3.98 -10.71
C ILE A 59 22.95 3.89 -9.42
N ALA A 60 21.62 4.03 -9.50
CA ALA A 60 20.72 3.90 -8.37
C ALA A 60 20.84 2.51 -7.74
N LEU A 61 20.96 1.42 -8.51
CA LEU A 61 21.16 0.08 -7.97
C LEU A 61 22.42 -0.01 -7.10
N PHE A 62 23.56 0.50 -7.59
CA PHE A 62 24.80 0.50 -6.79
C PHE A 62 24.68 1.37 -5.54
N GLN A 63 24.07 2.54 -5.65
CA GLN A 63 23.79 3.40 -4.49
C GLN A 63 22.90 2.69 -3.47
N ARG A 64 21.84 2.01 -3.92
CA ARG A 64 20.90 1.25 -3.08
C ARG A 64 21.58 0.09 -2.38
N VAL A 65 22.45 -0.65 -3.08
CA VAL A 65 23.24 -1.74 -2.47
C VAL A 65 24.20 -1.18 -1.42
N ALA A 66 24.91 -0.09 -1.72
CA ALA A 66 25.81 0.55 -0.77
C ALA A 66 25.06 1.06 0.47
N LEU A 67 23.89 1.66 0.26
CA LEU A 67 23.02 2.11 1.34
C LEU A 67 22.48 0.92 2.16
N ALA A 68 22.08 -0.18 1.50
CA ALA A 68 21.63 -1.41 2.16
C ALA A 68 22.72 -1.99 3.07
N LEU A 69 23.96 -2.03 2.60
CA LEU A 69 25.12 -2.42 3.41
C LEU A 69 25.30 -1.45 4.59
N TYR A 70 25.39 -0.15 4.31
CA TYR A 70 25.60 0.88 5.33
C TYR A 70 24.55 0.81 6.43
N THR A 71 23.26 0.81 6.08
CA THR A 71 22.21 0.80 7.09
C THR A 71 22.15 -0.54 7.81
N THR A 72 22.24 -1.68 7.12
CA THR A 72 22.12 -2.98 7.79
C THR A 72 23.23 -3.22 8.82
N PHE A 73 24.46 -2.79 8.52
CA PHE A 73 25.62 -3.11 9.34
C PHE A 73 26.07 -1.98 10.27
N ILE A 74 25.70 -0.73 10.00
CA ILE A 74 26.20 0.43 10.76
C ILE A 74 25.10 1.20 11.47
N HIS A 75 23.99 1.51 10.80
CA HIS A 75 23.06 2.55 11.27
C HIS A 75 21.70 2.03 11.75
N ALA A 76 21.21 0.91 11.22
CA ALA A 76 19.82 0.51 11.42
C ALA A 76 19.56 -0.05 12.81
N VAL A 77 18.45 0.35 13.40
CA VAL A 77 18.04 -0.02 14.76
C VAL A 77 16.95 -1.09 14.74
N PRO A 78 16.87 -1.98 15.74
CA PRO A 78 15.74 -2.91 15.86
C PRO A 78 14.42 -2.14 15.99
N PRO A 79 13.32 -2.62 15.39
CA PRO A 79 12.01 -1.98 15.51
C PRO A 79 11.50 -2.00 16.96
N THR A 80 10.84 -0.92 17.35
CA THR A 80 10.14 -0.76 18.63
C THR A 80 8.62 -0.93 18.46
N ASP A 81 7.88 -0.99 19.57
CA ASP A 81 6.42 -1.05 19.54
C ASP A 81 5.81 0.18 18.79
N PRO A 82 6.25 1.43 19.03
CA PRO A 82 5.81 2.58 18.25
C PRO A 82 6.09 2.47 16.74
N ASP A 83 7.24 1.94 16.34
CA ASP A 83 7.58 1.78 14.92
C ASP A 83 6.59 0.84 14.21
N ILE A 84 6.27 -0.28 14.84
CA ILE A 84 5.31 -1.27 14.33
C ILE A 84 3.92 -0.64 14.19
N VAL A 85 3.44 0.03 15.24
CA VAL A 85 2.12 0.68 15.23
C VAL A 85 2.07 1.78 14.19
N ARG A 86 3.13 2.60 14.08
CA ARG A 86 3.24 3.66 13.08
C ARG A 86 3.21 3.10 11.66
N PHE A 87 3.92 1.99 11.41
CA PHE A 87 3.92 1.30 10.12
C PHE A 87 2.51 0.81 9.75
N VAL A 88 1.78 0.20 10.69
CA VAL A 88 0.40 -0.24 10.46
C VAL A 88 -0.53 0.94 10.17
N LEU A 89 -0.48 1.99 10.98
CA LEU A 89 -1.42 3.12 10.89
C LEU A 89 -1.19 4.06 9.71
N ASN A 90 0.01 4.04 9.13
CA ASN A 90 0.37 4.90 8.00
C ASN A 90 0.58 4.14 6.68
N THR A 91 0.11 2.89 6.60
CA THR A 91 0.03 2.12 5.35
C THR A 91 -1.38 1.56 5.19
N THR A 92 -1.68 0.93 4.06
CA THR A 92 -2.94 0.21 3.85
C THR A 92 -3.21 -0.90 4.85
N LEU A 93 -2.22 -1.32 5.63
CA LEU A 93 -2.46 -2.21 6.77
C LEU A 93 -3.50 -1.63 7.75
N SER A 94 -3.63 -0.30 7.83
CA SER A 94 -4.67 0.38 8.61
C SER A 94 -6.10 -0.02 8.22
N MET A 95 -6.32 -0.50 7.00
CA MET A 95 -7.61 -1.03 6.52
C MET A 95 -8.07 -2.25 7.31
N HIS A 96 -7.12 -3.01 7.87
CA HIS A 96 -7.36 -4.22 8.67
C HIS A 96 -7.49 -3.96 10.18
N VAL A 97 -7.51 -2.69 10.59
CA VAL A 97 -7.62 -2.32 11.99
C VAL A 97 -9.08 -2.27 12.43
N SER A 98 -9.34 -2.84 13.60
CA SER A 98 -10.63 -2.80 14.29
C SER A 98 -10.43 -2.32 15.73
N LYS A 99 -11.46 -1.72 16.33
CA LYS A 99 -11.47 -1.32 17.75
C LYS A 99 -11.98 -2.49 18.58
N LEU A 100 -11.25 -2.86 19.63
CA LEU A 100 -11.66 -3.91 20.56
C LEU A 100 -12.42 -3.32 21.75
N GLU A 101 -11.76 -2.45 22.50
CA GLU A 101 -12.25 -1.93 23.78
C GLU A 101 -11.79 -0.48 23.99
N SER A 102 -12.51 0.27 24.83
CA SER A 102 -12.10 1.57 25.33
C SER A 102 -12.00 1.47 26.84
N GLU A 103 -10.78 1.50 27.38
CA GLU A 103 -10.57 1.53 28.82
C GLU A 103 -10.48 2.99 29.27
N THR A 104 -11.51 3.46 29.96
CA THR A 104 -11.42 4.67 30.77
C THR A 104 -10.71 4.29 32.06
N SER A 105 -9.42 4.63 32.17
CA SER A 105 -8.65 4.33 33.38
C SER A 105 -9.29 5.03 34.59
N GLY A 106 -9.89 4.25 35.49
CA GLY A 106 -10.67 4.71 36.66
C GLY A 106 -9.88 5.39 37.78
N ALA A 107 -8.70 5.96 37.47
CA ALA A 107 -7.81 6.56 38.46
C ALA A 107 -7.57 8.05 38.17
N GLY A 108 -8.61 8.88 38.33
CA GLY A 108 -8.53 10.32 38.64
C GLY A 108 -7.76 11.26 37.69
N ARG A 109 -7.15 10.74 36.63
CA ARG A 109 -6.42 11.47 35.58
C ARG A 109 -6.79 10.83 34.24
N GLY A 110 -7.99 11.15 33.75
CA GLY A 110 -8.60 10.59 32.55
C GLY A 110 -7.70 10.67 31.32
N VAL A 111 -6.92 9.62 31.09
CA VAL A 111 -6.30 9.33 29.81
C VAL A 111 -7.11 8.18 29.24
N ASP A 112 -7.89 8.48 28.20
CA ASP A 112 -8.60 7.47 27.42
C ASP A 112 -7.56 6.63 26.69
N VAL A 113 -7.52 5.33 27.03
CA VAL A 113 -6.68 4.35 26.32
C VAL A 113 -7.62 3.52 25.46
N GLU A 114 -7.37 3.56 24.16
CA GLU A 114 -8.13 2.77 23.20
C GLU A 114 -7.32 1.56 22.76
N VAL A 115 -7.97 0.39 22.75
CA VAL A 115 -7.37 -0.88 22.35
C VAL A 115 -7.82 -1.21 20.93
N PHE A 116 -6.84 -1.42 20.06
CA PHE A 116 -7.03 -1.75 18.65
C PHE A 116 -6.44 -3.11 18.31
N LYS A 117 -6.99 -3.72 17.27
CA LYS A 117 -6.53 -4.96 16.69
C LYS A 117 -6.34 -4.80 15.20
N PHE A 118 -5.13 -5.08 14.72
CA PHE A 118 -4.86 -5.39 13.32
C PHE A 118 -4.96 -6.91 13.12
N ALA A 119 -5.66 -7.36 12.09
CA ALA A 119 -5.70 -8.78 11.76
C ALA A 119 -5.95 -9.08 10.28
N PHE A 120 -5.28 -10.10 9.78
CA PHE A 120 -5.63 -10.78 8.54
C PHE A 120 -5.70 -12.29 8.77
N ARG A 121 -6.52 -12.99 7.97
CA ARG A 121 -6.72 -14.43 8.03
C ARG A 121 -6.88 -14.98 6.61
N GLY A 122 -6.42 -16.21 6.39
CA GLY A 122 -6.52 -16.84 5.06
C GLY A 122 -5.53 -16.25 4.05
N CYS A 123 -4.43 -15.67 4.52
CA CYS A 123 -3.35 -15.25 3.63
C CYS A 123 -2.72 -16.50 2.99
N LEU A 124 -2.52 -16.44 1.68
CA LEU A 124 -2.10 -17.59 0.88
C LEU A 124 -0.59 -17.59 0.60
N LEU A 125 0.16 -16.65 1.16
CA LEU A 125 1.57 -16.47 0.91
C LEU A 125 2.39 -17.62 1.46
N GLU A 126 3.25 -18.19 0.62
CA GLU A 126 4.18 -19.26 0.96
C GLU A 126 5.58 -18.78 0.65
N SER A 127 6.49 -18.93 1.60
CA SER A 127 7.88 -18.58 1.43
C SER A 127 8.59 -19.56 0.49
N VAL A 128 9.70 -19.14 -0.11
CA VAL A 128 10.54 -20.06 -0.90
C VAL A 128 11.12 -21.21 -0.07
N ALA A 129 11.12 -21.09 1.26
CA ALA A 129 11.51 -22.15 2.19
C ALA A 129 10.35 -23.11 2.54
N GLY A 130 9.13 -22.86 2.05
CA GLY A 130 7.94 -23.69 2.27
C GLY A 130 7.04 -23.26 3.42
N ASP A 131 7.45 -22.27 4.23
CA ASP A 131 6.62 -21.75 5.32
C ASP A 131 5.49 -20.87 4.81
N ARG A 132 4.28 -21.02 5.35
CA ARG A 132 3.14 -20.18 4.96
C ARG A 132 2.89 -19.06 5.96
N LEU A 133 2.49 -17.88 5.48
CA LEU A 133 1.93 -16.83 6.31
C LEU A 133 0.41 -16.89 6.15
N GLU A 134 -0.27 -17.57 7.06
CA GLU A 134 -1.73 -17.83 6.98
C GLU A 134 -2.55 -16.77 7.70
N SER A 135 -2.04 -16.28 8.83
CA SER A 135 -2.74 -15.31 9.66
C SER A 135 -1.80 -14.54 10.57
N MET A 136 -2.22 -13.32 10.89
CA MET A 136 -1.58 -12.48 11.90
C MET A 136 -2.65 -11.75 12.69
N GLU A 137 -2.45 -11.68 14.01
CA GLU A 137 -3.25 -10.84 14.89
C GLU A 137 -2.32 -10.03 15.79
N LEU A 138 -2.52 -8.72 15.78
CA LEU A 138 -1.68 -7.75 16.48
C LEU A 138 -2.58 -6.83 17.30
N THR A 139 -2.42 -6.84 18.63
CA THR A 139 -3.19 -5.96 19.52
C THR A 139 -2.29 -4.87 20.08
N PHE A 140 -2.76 -3.62 20.02
CA PHE A 140 -2.00 -2.45 20.47
C PHE A 140 -2.90 -1.40 21.09
N THR A 141 -2.29 -0.53 21.89
CA THR A 141 -2.96 0.62 22.52
C THR A 141 -2.53 1.92 21.88
N LEU A 142 -3.47 2.87 21.83
CA LEU A 142 -3.22 4.26 21.47
C LEU A 142 -3.69 5.16 22.62
N HIS A 143 -2.88 6.17 22.94
CA HIS A 143 -3.17 7.15 23.97
C HIS A 143 -3.65 8.47 23.33
N GLY A 144 -4.77 9.03 23.82
CA GLY A 144 -5.65 9.95 23.07
C GLY A 144 -5.03 11.12 22.26
N LYS A 145 -4.02 11.84 22.76
CA LYS A 145 -3.43 13.00 22.04
C LYS A 145 -2.32 12.65 21.05
N ASP A 146 -1.92 11.38 20.99
CA ASP A 146 -0.64 10.97 20.38
C ASP A 146 -0.72 10.69 18.87
N LEU A 147 -1.89 10.92 18.27
CA LEU A 147 -2.22 10.50 16.92
C LEU A 147 -1.92 11.57 15.84
N LEU A 148 -1.92 12.85 16.22
CA LEU A 148 -1.55 13.97 15.35
C LEU A 148 -0.02 14.17 15.23
N GLU A 149 0.77 13.70 16.20
CA GLU A 149 2.24 13.91 16.24
C GLU A 149 3.04 12.74 15.63
N LEU A 150 2.38 11.63 15.24
CA LEU A 150 3.01 10.46 14.64
C LEU A 150 3.60 10.74 13.23
N GLU A 151 3.27 11.85 12.59
CA GLU A 151 3.90 12.23 11.31
C GLU A 151 5.25 12.95 11.52
N THR A 152 5.41 13.75 12.58
CA THR A 152 6.42 14.82 12.63
C THR A 152 7.72 14.51 13.40
N VAL A 153 7.78 13.43 14.19
CA VAL A 153 8.88 13.28 15.16
C VAL A 153 9.73 12.03 14.90
N HIS A 154 10.92 12.24 14.32
CA HIS A 154 12.06 11.31 14.33
C HIS A 154 12.93 11.48 15.60
N ASP A 155 12.36 11.95 16.71
CA ASP A 155 13.06 12.03 17.99
C ASP A 155 12.83 10.72 18.78
N PRO A 156 13.81 9.79 18.80
CA PRO A 156 13.69 8.53 19.53
C PRO A 156 13.47 8.73 21.03
N LEU A 157 13.84 9.87 21.61
CA LEU A 157 13.68 10.14 23.04
C LEU A 157 12.24 10.52 23.42
N ARG A 158 11.42 11.01 22.47
CA ARG A 158 10.01 11.39 22.71
C ARG A 158 8.99 10.31 22.36
N GLN A 159 9.37 9.31 21.57
CA GLN A 159 8.47 8.23 21.12
C GLN A 159 8.12 7.19 22.20
N HIS A 160 8.91 7.10 23.28
CA HIS A 160 8.87 5.99 24.25
C HIS A 160 7.62 5.90 25.17
N ARG A 161 6.57 6.70 25.01
CA ARG A 161 5.46 6.73 25.99
C ARG A 161 4.02 6.64 25.45
N ARG A 162 3.80 6.32 24.18
CA ARG A 162 2.56 6.76 23.50
C ARG A 162 1.77 5.69 22.72
N SER A 163 2.40 4.60 22.31
CA SER A 163 1.73 3.41 21.79
C SER A 163 2.47 2.17 22.24
N ARG A 164 1.72 1.12 22.58
CA ARG A 164 2.30 -0.11 23.14
C ARG A 164 1.70 -1.33 22.48
N LEU A 165 2.57 -2.27 22.12
CA LEU A 165 2.15 -3.57 21.65
C LEU A 165 1.75 -4.45 22.84
N MET A 166 0.53 -4.97 22.81
CA MET A 166 0.03 -5.85 23.86
C MET A 166 0.35 -7.31 23.54
N SER A 167 0.08 -7.72 22.31
CA SER A 167 0.29 -9.10 21.86
C SER A 167 0.43 -9.18 20.35
N CYS A 168 1.16 -10.18 19.89
CA CYS A 168 1.23 -10.56 18.49
C CYS A 168 1.17 -12.07 18.36
N VAL A 169 0.35 -12.55 17.43
CA VAL A 169 0.23 -13.97 17.08
C VAL A 169 0.38 -14.09 15.56
N ILE A 170 1.34 -14.90 15.12
CA ILE A 170 1.56 -15.23 13.69
C ILE A 170 1.32 -16.73 13.54
N ASN A 171 0.43 -17.14 12.62
CA ASN A 171 0.07 -18.55 12.41
C ASN A 171 -0.28 -19.28 13.71
N ARG A 172 -1.07 -18.64 14.58
CA ARG A 172 -1.48 -19.16 15.90
C ARG A 172 -0.34 -19.34 16.91
N LYS A 173 0.89 -18.91 16.60
CA LYS A 173 2.02 -18.91 17.53
C LYS A 173 2.27 -17.50 18.08
N PRO A 174 2.43 -17.33 19.41
CA PRO A 174 2.79 -16.03 19.97
C PRO A 174 4.19 -15.62 19.51
N VAL A 175 4.35 -14.36 19.09
CA VAL A 175 5.63 -13.82 18.62
C VAL A 175 5.96 -12.55 19.42
N ALA A 176 7.15 -12.51 20.01
CA ALA A 176 7.63 -11.38 20.80
C ALA A 176 8.77 -10.60 20.13
N ASP A 177 9.45 -11.17 19.13
CA ASP A 177 10.52 -10.51 18.39
C ASP A 177 9.92 -9.45 17.44
N ARG A 178 10.20 -8.17 17.73
CA ARG A 178 9.68 -7.04 16.95
C ARG A 178 10.17 -7.04 15.50
N GLY A 179 11.37 -7.56 15.26
CA GLY A 179 11.91 -7.73 13.92
C GLY A 179 11.09 -8.72 13.10
N LEU A 180 10.70 -9.85 13.68
CA LEU A 180 9.81 -10.81 13.03
C LEU A 180 8.41 -10.24 12.78
N ILE A 181 7.87 -9.49 13.74
CA ILE A 181 6.57 -8.82 13.59
C ILE A 181 6.61 -7.82 12.44
N MET A 182 7.63 -6.97 12.40
CA MET A 182 7.82 -5.98 11.33
C MET A 182 8.07 -6.67 9.97
N GLY A 183 8.85 -7.75 9.94
CA GLY A 183 9.09 -8.55 8.75
C GLY A 183 7.81 -9.14 8.18
N ALA A 184 6.95 -9.71 9.04
CA ALA A 184 5.66 -10.26 8.64
C ALA A 184 4.70 -9.18 8.10
N LEU A 185 4.62 -8.02 8.74
CA LEU A 185 3.82 -6.89 8.26
C LEU A 185 4.31 -6.39 6.91
N ASN A 186 5.63 -6.27 6.73
CA ASN A 186 6.22 -5.84 5.47
C ASN A 186 5.94 -6.86 4.35
N VAL A 187 6.13 -8.16 4.60
CA VAL A 187 5.79 -9.23 3.65
C VAL A 187 4.30 -9.18 3.30
N PHE A 188 3.41 -9.01 4.28
CA PHE A 188 1.98 -8.93 4.01
C PHE A 188 1.59 -7.67 3.23
N LEU A 189 2.17 -6.51 3.54
CA LEU A 189 1.94 -5.28 2.77
C LEU A 189 2.40 -5.46 1.31
N VAL A 190 3.62 -5.96 1.12
CA VAL A 190 4.31 -5.98 -0.17
C VAL A 190 3.91 -7.16 -1.06
N ALA A 191 3.68 -8.34 -0.48
CA ALA A 191 3.28 -9.52 -1.25
C ALA A 191 1.79 -9.84 -1.08
N GLY A 192 1.17 -9.38 0.00
CA GLY A 192 -0.24 -9.64 0.29
C GLY A 192 -1.18 -8.57 -0.27
N ILE A 193 -0.86 -7.29 -0.12
CA ILE A 193 -1.73 -6.18 -0.54
C ILE A 193 -1.28 -5.59 -1.87
N HIS A 194 0.00 -5.25 -2.00
CA HIS A 194 0.54 -4.54 -3.15
C HIS A 194 0.24 -5.20 -4.51
N PRO A 195 0.36 -6.53 -4.69
CA PRO A 195 0.04 -7.15 -5.99
C PRO A 195 -1.44 -7.06 -6.34
N LYS A 196 -2.34 -6.97 -5.34
CA LYS A 196 -3.77 -6.77 -5.57
C LYS A 196 -4.05 -5.40 -6.18
N ILE A 197 -3.31 -4.38 -5.76
CA ILE A 197 -3.42 -3.03 -6.32
C ILE A 197 -2.99 -3.05 -7.80
N HIS A 198 -1.95 -3.81 -8.15
CA HIS A 198 -1.58 -4.06 -9.54
C HIS A 198 -2.67 -4.83 -10.30
N THR A 199 -3.24 -5.90 -9.74
CA THR A 199 -4.33 -6.60 -10.44
C THR A 199 -5.57 -5.73 -10.64
N ALA A 200 -5.82 -4.74 -9.77
CA ALA A 200 -6.87 -3.73 -9.93
C ALA A 200 -6.67 -2.82 -11.16
N SER A 201 -5.42 -2.58 -11.55
CA SER A 201 -5.09 -1.66 -12.63
C SER A 201 -5.39 -2.25 -14.01
N ALA A 202 -5.33 -3.58 -14.15
CA ALA A 202 -5.59 -4.26 -15.42
C ALA A 202 -7.01 -4.03 -15.99
N PRO A 203 -8.11 -4.24 -15.23
CA PRO A 203 -9.45 -3.95 -15.74
C PRO A 203 -9.67 -2.46 -16.00
N LEU A 204 -9.13 -1.58 -15.16
CA LEU A 204 -9.16 -0.13 -15.40
C LEU A 204 -8.47 0.23 -16.71
N ALA A 205 -7.29 -0.35 -16.96
CA ALA A 205 -6.51 -0.06 -18.14
C ALA A 205 -7.27 -0.42 -19.42
N ARG A 206 -7.82 -1.63 -19.46
CA ARG A 206 -8.67 -2.08 -20.57
C ARG A 206 -9.87 -1.18 -20.78
N PHE A 207 -10.55 -0.80 -19.70
CA PHE A 207 -11.72 0.07 -19.80
C PHE A 207 -11.35 1.43 -20.42
N ILE A 208 -10.25 2.05 -20.00
CA ILE A 208 -9.78 3.32 -20.56
C ILE A 208 -9.42 3.17 -22.04
N GLU A 209 -8.77 2.07 -22.43
CA GLU A 209 -8.40 1.79 -23.84
C GLU A 209 -9.64 1.54 -24.71
N GLU A 210 -10.53 0.64 -24.29
CA GLU A 210 -11.74 0.25 -25.02
C GLU A 210 -12.72 1.42 -25.18
N GLN A 211 -12.82 2.29 -24.18
CA GLN A 211 -13.67 3.48 -24.21
C GLN A 211 -12.94 4.72 -24.74
N ASN A 212 -11.67 4.61 -25.11
CA ASN A 212 -10.82 5.70 -25.59
C ASN A 212 -10.86 6.96 -24.71
N ILE A 213 -10.66 6.79 -23.40
CA ILE A 213 -10.71 7.90 -22.42
C ILE A 213 -9.34 8.60 -22.39
N ASP A 214 -9.16 9.59 -23.25
CA ASP A 214 -7.89 10.31 -23.45
C ASP A 214 -7.36 10.97 -22.16
N GLU A 215 -8.26 11.51 -21.33
CA GLU A 215 -7.92 12.21 -20.10
C GLU A 215 -7.21 11.32 -19.08
N LEU A 216 -7.46 10.00 -19.13
CA LEU A 216 -6.85 9.04 -18.22
C LEU A 216 -5.67 8.28 -18.82
N LYS A 217 -5.41 8.37 -20.13
CA LYS A 217 -4.27 7.70 -20.80
C LYS A 217 -2.91 7.89 -20.14
N PRO A 218 -2.56 9.04 -19.51
CA PRO A 218 -1.32 9.15 -18.76
C PRO A 218 -1.13 8.04 -17.72
N SER A 219 -2.20 7.53 -17.08
CA SER A 219 -2.12 6.41 -16.11
C SER A 219 -1.87 5.04 -16.73
N LEU A 220 -2.17 4.89 -18.03
CA LEU A 220 -2.02 3.63 -18.75
C LEU A 220 -0.61 3.39 -19.25
N ALA A 221 0.08 4.47 -19.63
CA ALA A 221 1.36 4.41 -20.31
C ALA A 221 2.37 3.52 -19.58
N VAL A 222 2.24 3.45 -18.24
CA VAL A 222 3.22 2.75 -17.42
C VAL A 222 2.66 1.55 -16.67
N THR A 223 1.38 1.58 -16.29
CA THR A 223 0.63 0.37 -15.88
C THR A 223 0.79 -0.76 -16.90
N SER A 224 0.62 -0.47 -18.20
CA SER A 224 0.76 -1.47 -19.27
C SER A 224 2.20 -1.96 -19.44
N SER A 225 3.20 -1.09 -19.31
CA SER A 225 4.62 -1.48 -19.41
C SER A 225 5.12 -2.25 -18.20
N LEU A 226 4.64 -1.91 -17.00
CA LEU A 226 5.00 -2.59 -15.76
C LEU A 226 4.35 -3.97 -15.71
N HIS A 227 3.08 -4.11 -16.08
CA HIS A 227 2.44 -5.42 -16.20
C HIS A 227 3.10 -6.31 -17.25
N THR A 228 3.40 -5.77 -18.42
CA THR A 228 4.15 -6.52 -19.44
C THR A 228 5.51 -6.94 -18.89
N THR A 229 6.25 -6.03 -18.24
CA THR A 229 7.55 -6.36 -17.66
C THR A 229 7.45 -7.41 -16.55
N LEU A 230 6.51 -7.23 -15.62
CA LEU A 230 6.28 -8.11 -14.48
C LEU A 230 5.64 -9.43 -14.85
N LEU A 231 5.00 -9.58 -16.01
CA LEU A 231 4.31 -10.83 -16.37
C LEU A 231 4.99 -11.58 -17.52
N THR A 232 5.68 -10.87 -18.42
CA THR A 232 6.13 -11.43 -19.70
C THR A 232 7.62 -11.32 -19.94
N THR A 233 8.39 -10.63 -19.10
CA THR A 233 9.85 -10.56 -19.28
C THR A 233 10.58 -11.63 -18.48
N SER A 234 11.78 -11.99 -18.93
CA SER A 234 12.70 -12.82 -18.15
C SER A 234 13.12 -12.18 -16.82
N PHE A 235 12.84 -10.88 -16.62
CA PHE A 235 13.06 -10.13 -15.38
C PHE A 235 11.84 -10.09 -14.44
N SER A 236 10.75 -10.75 -14.83
CA SER A 236 9.54 -10.85 -14.02
C SER A 236 9.78 -11.62 -12.72
N PRO A 237 9.21 -11.19 -11.58
CA PRO A 237 9.20 -11.96 -10.33
C PRO A 237 8.33 -13.23 -10.42
N ILE A 238 7.51 -13.34 -11.47
CA ILE A 238 6.66 -14.50 -11.73
C ILE A 238 7.10 -15.33 -12.94
N ALA A 239 8.18 -14.93 -13.63
CA ALA A 239 8.69 -15.70 -14.76
C ALA A 239 9.22 -17.06 -14.31
N GLU A 240 8.86 -18.10 -15.05
CA GLU A 240 9.31 -19.49 -14.79
C GLU A 240 10.84 -19.66 -14.86
N ASN A 241 11.55 -18.71 -15.52
CA ASN A 241 13.01 -18.71 -15.65
C ASN A 241 13.74 -18.24 -14.38
N LYS A 242 13.62 -19.03 -13.30
CA LYS A 242 14.22 -18.81 -11.97
C LYS A 242 15.74 -18.62 -11.93
N TRP A 243 16.47 -18.88 -13.02
CA TRP A 243 17.94 -18.89 -13.03
C TRP A 243 18.57 -17.51 -13.31
N LEU A 244 17.89 -16.64 -14.08
CA LEU A 244 18.33 -15.26 -14.36
C LEU A 244 17.77 -14.27 -13.32
N THR A 245 16.55 -14.50 -12.85
CA THR A 245 15.84 -13.71 -11.81
C THR A 245 15.90 -14.31 -10.43
N GLY A 246 16.77 -15.30 -10.23
CA GLY A 246 16.91 -16.03 -8.96
C GLY A 246 16.74 -15.07 -7.78
N SER A 247 16.00 -15.52 -6.77
CA SER A 247 15.46 -14.86 -5.56
C SER A 247 16.21 -13.64 -4.96
N TRP A 248 17.43 -13.38 -5.39
CA TRP A 248 18.26 -12.20 -5.20
C TRP A 248 17.69 -10.90 -5.79
N ILE A 249 17.05 -10.89 -6.97
CA ILE A 249 16.61 -9.62 -7.60
C ILE A 249 15.39 -9.02 -6.91
N TYR A 250 14.41 -9.86 -6.52
CA TYR A 250 13.18 -9.37 -5.90
C TYR A 250 13.18 -9.36 -4.38
N MET A 251 14.20 -9.95 -3.74
CA MET A 251 14.48 -9.85 -2.30
C MET A 251 13.35 -10.31 -1.35
N ILE A 252 12.09 -10.42 -1.78
CA ILE A 252 10.95 -10.97 -1.04
C ILE A 252 10.96 -12.49 -1.19
N PRO A 253 11.04 -13.26 -0.10
CA PRO A 253 11.21 -14.70 -0.16
C PRO A 253 9.87 -15.44 -0.29
N VAL A 254 8.98 -15.07 -1.25
CA VAL A 254 7.70 -15.77 -1.48
C VAL A 254 7.67 -16.53 -2.81
N THR A 255 6.89 -17.61 -2.88
CA THR A 255 6.70 -18.37 -4.12
C THR A 255 5.76 -17.63 -5.07
N THR A 256 6.06 -17.69 -6.36
CA THR A 256 5.22 -17.13 -7.42
C THR A 256 3.76 -17.60 -7.35
N ASN A 257 3.54 -18.90 -7.14
CA ASN A 257 2.18 -19.47 -7.10
C ASN A 257 1.37 -18.88 -5.95
N SER A 258 1.98 -18.74 -4.78
CA SER A 258 1.34 -18.13 -3.61
C SER A 258 1.04 -16.65 -3.81
N LEU A 259 1.94 -15.91 -4.48
CA LEU A 259 1.77 -14.51 -4.83
C LEU A 259 0.58 -14.32 -5.78
N VAL A 260 0.50 -15.14 -6.83
CA VAL A 260 -0.62 -15.12 -7.79
C VAL A 260 -1.93 -15.46 -7.09
N ALA A 261 -1.97 -16.54 -6.29
CA ALA A 261 -3.16 -16.91 -5.55
C ALA A 261 -3.62 -15.80 -4.60
N GLN A 262 -2.69 -15.20 -3.85
CA GLN A 262 -2.98 -14.10 -2.95
C GLN A 262 -3.46 -12.83 -3.69
N SER A 263 -2.93 -12.54 -4.87
CA SER A 263 -3.34 -11.37 -5.68
C SER A 263 -4.80 -11.42 -6.17
N LEU A 264 -5.40 -12.61 -6.19
CA LEU A 264 -6.80 -12.85 -6.54
C LEU A 264 -7.73 -12.88 -5.31
N ASN A 265 -7.17 -12.92 -4.10
CA ASN A 265 -7.94 -12.93 -2.86
C ASN A 265 -8.35 -11.51 -2.44
N TRP A 266 -9.47 -11.01 -2.93
CA TRP A 266 -9.96 -9.66 -2.63
C TRP A 266 -10.66 -9.51 -1.27
N GLU A 267 -10.91 -10.59 -0.53
CA GLU A 267 -11.65 -10.57 0.74
C GLU A 267 -10.99 -9.72 1.84
N ASP A 268 -9.68 -9.54 1.71
CA ASP A 268 -8.84 -8.76 2.62
C ASP A 268 -8.98 -7.24 2.40
N PHE A 269 -9.44 -6.77 1.24
CA PHE A 269 -9.45 -5.35 0.91
C PHE A 269 -10.69 -4.65 1.50
N ARG A 270 -10.65 -4.31 2.81
CA ARG A 270 -11.78 -3.74 3.55
C ARG A 270 -11.50 -2.30 4.00
N HIS A 271 -12.34 -1.34 3.64
CA HIS A 271 -12.15 0.07 4.04
C HIS A 271 -12.62 0.39 5.48
N GLU A 272 -13.04 -0.61 6.26
CA GLU A 272 -13.59 -0.42 7.61
C GLU A 272 -12.60 0.23 8.56
N GLY A 273 -11.35 -0.25 8.59
CA GLY A 273 -10.31 0.31 9.44
C GLY A 273 -9.95 1.75 9.06
N GLN A 274 -9.95 2.07 7.76
CA GLN A 274 -9.72 3.43 7.29
C GLN A 274 -10.82 4.39 7.79
N LEU A 275 -12.09 3.97 7.76
CA LEU A 275 -13.21 4.76 8.26
C LEU A 275 -13.15 4.97 9.78
N LEU A 276 -12.84 3.91 10.52
CA LEU A 276 -12.65 3.95 11.97
C LEU A 276 -11.53 4.93 12.34
N LEU A 277 -10.42 4.86 11.61
CA LEU A 277 -9.21 5.60 11.93
C LEU A 277 -9.16 6.99 11.28
N ARG A 278 -10.11 7.41 10.44
CA ARG A 278 -10.03 8.71 9.75
C ARG A 278 -9.95 9.92 10.68
N GLY A 279 -10.57 9.85 11.87
CA GLY A 279 -10.52 10.90 12.88
C GLY A 279 -9.30 10.81 13.80
N ILE A 280 -8.45 9.80 13.56
CA ILE A 280 -7.37 9.36 14.42
C ILE A 280 -6.05 9.46 13.65
N SER A 281 -5.89 8.73 12.54
CA SER A 281 -4.70 8.70 11.70
C SER A 281 -4.76 9.77 10.59
N PRO A 282 -3.79 10.69 10.52
CA PRO A 282 -3.66 11.64 9.40
C PRO A 282 -3.62 10.94 8.04
N PHE A 283 -2.93 9.80 7.96
CA PHE A 283 -2.87 8.99 6.75
C PHE A 283 -4.25 8.46 6.34
N CYS A 284 -5.05 7.94 7.29
CA CYS A 284 -6.41 7.46 6.97
C CYS A 284 -7.34 8.60 6.54
N SER A 285 -7.21 9.79 7.18
CA SER A 285 -7.91 11.00 6.74
C SER A 285 -7.52 11.39 5.32
N PHE A 286 -6.22 11.40 5.03
CA PHE A 286 -5.70 11.70 3.70
C PHE A 286 -6.23 10.73 2.65
N LEU A 287 -6.17 9.41 2.89
CA LEU A 287 -6.73 8.42 1.96
C LEU A 287 -8.23 8.61 1.75
N TRP A 288 -8.97 9.06 2.76
CA TRP A 288 -10.40 9.32 2.64
C TRP A 288 -10.67 10.54 1.75
N ASP A 289 -9.93 11.62 1.96
CA ASP A 289 -10.03 12.83 1.14
C ASP A 289 -9.56 12.58 -0.30
N ALA A 290 -8.51 11.78 -0.47
CA ALA A 290 -8.02 11.33 -1.75
C ALA A 290 -9.06 10.51 -2.51
N ARG A 291 -9.70 9.54 -1.84
CA ARG A 291 -10.77 8.75 -2.45
C ARG A 291 -11.92 9.63 -2.90
N LYS A 292 -12.38 10.56 -2.06
CA LYS A 292 -13.43 11.53 -2.45
C LYS A 292 -13.01 12.37 -3.64
N SER A 293 -11.77 12.86 -3.66
CA SER A 293 -11.24 13.65 -4.77
C SER A 293 -11.19 12.84 -6.08
N CYS A 294 -10.61 11.65 -6.06
CA CYS A 294 -10.59 10.75 -7.21
C CYS A 294 -11.99 10.49 -7.74
N LEU A 295 -12.94 10.08 -6.86
CA LEU A 295 -14.32 9.80 -7.27
C LEU A 295 -15.01 11.03 -7.85
N ARG A 296 -14.81 12.23 -7.29
CA ARG A 296 -15.39 13.48 -7.80
C ARG A 296 -14.91 13.80 -9.22
N HIS A 297 -13.65 13.54 -9.52
CA HIS A 297 -13.05 13.90 -10.81
C HIS A 297 -13.19 12.83 -11.90
N VAL A 298 -13.67 11.62 -11.56
CA VAL A 298 -13.83 10.50 -12.50
C VAL A 298 -15.24 9.88 -12.51
N ARG A 299 -16.21 10.49 -11.80
CA ARG A 299 -17.61 10.05 -11.80
C ARG A 299 -18.57 11.23 -11.89
N HIS A 300 -19.53 11.15 -12.82
CA HIS A 300 -20.53 12.19 -13.06
C HIS A 300 -21.83 11.96 -12.32
N ASP A 301 -22.12 10.71 -11.97
CA ASP A 301 -23.36 10.32 -11.28
C ASP A 301 -23.45 10.82 -9.83
N ARG A 302 -22.47 11.61 -9.37
CA ARG A 302 -22.39 12.19 -8.03
C ARG A 302 -22.24 13.71 -8.01
N LEU A 303 -22.18 14.33 -9.17
CA LEU A 303 -22.14 15.78 -9.31
C LEU A 303 -23.57 16.31 -9.36
N SER A 304 -23.82 17.44 -8.71
CA SER A 304 -25.04 18.22 -8.94
C SER A 304 -25.08 18.74 -10.38
N GLU A 305 -26.26 19.09 -10.91
CA GLU A 305 -26.39 19.63 -12.28
C GLU A 305 -25.45 20.84 -12.51
N GLU A 306 -25.28 21.69 -11.50
CA GLU A 306 -24.37 22.86 -11.53
C GLU A 306 -22.88 22.47 -11.55
N GLU A 307 -22.52 21.33 -10.96
CA GLU A 307 -21.16 20.78 -11.01
C GLU A 307 -20.88 20.04 -12.32
N VAL A 308 -21.89 19.44 -12.95
CA VAL A 308 -21.79 18.80 -14.27
C VAL A 308 -21.49 19.84 -15.34
N ASP A 309 -22.15 21.00 -15.32
CA ASP A 309 -21.96 22.08 -16.30
C ASP A 309 -20.56 22.72 -16.23
N ASN A 310 -19.90 22.66 -15.06
CA ASN A 310 -18.55 23.15 -14.85
C ASN A 310 -17.46 22.06 -14.99
N ALA A 311 -17.85 20.79 -15.15
CA ALA A 311 -16.92 19.70 -15.33
C ALA A 311 -16.52 19.57 -16.82
N THR A 312 -15.25 19.85 -17.13
CA THR A 312 -14.57 19.44 -18.38
C THR A 312 -14.84 17.95 -18.71
N PRO A 313 -14.76 17.55 -20.00
CA PRO A 313 -15.40 16.34 -20.52
C PRO A 313 -15.24 15.15 -19.61
N ALA A 314 -16.42 14.63 -19.35
CA ALA A 314 -16.77 13.86 -18.21
C ALA A 314 -16.15 12.46 -18.28
N VAL A 315 -14.99 12.24 -17.65
CA VAL A 315 -14.55 10.88 -17.35
C VAL A 315 -15.60 10.27 -16.43
N ASN A 316 -16.45 9.39 -16.97
CA ASN A 316 -17.55 8.77 -16.24
C ASN A 316 -17.24 7.28 -16.01
N LEU A 317 -16.27 7.01 -15.13
CA LEU A 317 -15.91 5.66 -14.79
C LEU A 317 -17.05 4.98 -14.00
N PRO A 318 -17.40 3.72 -14.34
CA PRO A 318 -18.25 2.91 -13.48
C PRO A 318 -17.67 2.80 -12.07
N PRO A 319 -18.51 2.59 -11.03
CA PRO A 319 -18.06 2.58 -9.62
C PRO A 319 -16.83 1.71 -9.35
N PHE A 320 -16.78 0.52 -9.97
CA PHE A 320 -15.66 -0.41 -9.85
C PHE A 320 -14.35 0.18 -10.41
N HIS A 321 -14.38 0.71 -11.64
CA HIS A 321 -13.20 1.29 -12.27
C HIS A 321 -12.73 2.57 -11.57
N ALA A 322 -13.65 3.37 -11.04
CA ALA A 322 -13.32 4.54 -10.23
C ALA A 322 -12.60 4.16 -8.93
N GLU A 323 -12.97 3.05 -8.29
CA GLU A 323 -12.24 2.52 -7.14
C GLU A 323 -10.86 2.02 -7.56
N CYS A 324 -10.77 1.22 -8.63
CA CYS A 324 -9.48 0.80 -9.18
C CYS A 324 -8.58 2.01 -9.46
N PHE A 325 -9.11 3.10 -10.01
CA PHE A 325 -8.35 4.32 -10.28
C PHE A 325 -7.78 4.95 -9.02
N PHE A 326 -8.56 4.99 -7.93
CA PHE A 326 -8.08 5.45 -6.62
C PHE A 326 -6.99 4.53 -6.06
N LEU A 327 -7.21 3.21 -6.09
CA LEU A 327 -6.27 2.23 -5.57
C LEU A 327 -4.92 2.32 -6.29
N THR A 328 -4.96 2.37 -7.61
CA THR A 328 -3.76 2.43 -8.42
C THR A 328 -3.10 3.79 -8.27
N THR A 329 -3.81 4.89 -8.50
CA THR A 329 -3.23 6.24 -8.51
C THR A 329 -2.69 6.66 -7.15
N VAL A 330 -3.49 6.49 -6.09
CA VAL A 330 -3.19 7.05 -4.78
C VAL A 330 -2.61 6.00 -3.84
N VAL A 331 -3.36 4.93 -3.61
CA VAL A 331 -3.04 3.97 -2.55
C VAL A 331 -1.69 3.31 -2.79
N HIS A 332 -1.43 2.88 -4.03
CA HIS A 332 -0.16 2.30 -4.44
C HIS A 332 1.04 3.20 -4.10
N ALA A 333 0.99 4.46 -4.51
CA ALA A 333 2.08 5.42 -4.35
C ALA A 333 2.28 5.79 -2.88
N ALA A 334 1.18 5.98 -2.15
CA ALA A 334 1.20 6.31 -0.74
C ALA A 334 1.80 5.15 0.09
N ASP A 335 1.46 3.89 -0.24
CA ASP A 335 2.06 2.71 0.40
C ASP A 335 3.54 2.58 0.12
N HIS A 336 3.98 2.78 -1.13
CA HIS A 336 5.42 2.80 -1.47
C HIS A 336 6.17 3.81 -0.60
N TYR A 337 5.70 5.06 -0.60
CA TYR A 337 6.32 6.14 0.12
C TYR A 337 6.34 5.88 1.64
N ASN A 338 5.22 5.47 2.22
CA ASN A 338 5.11 5.28 3.66
C ASN A 338 5.81 4.00 4.15
N ALA A 339 5.70 2.90 3.40
CA ALA A 339 6.43 1.68 3.72
C ALA A 339 7.93 1.98 3.79
N HIS A 340 8.43 2.78 2.87
CA HIS A 340 9.80 3.27 2.86
C HIS A 340 10.09 4.20 4.04
N LYS A 341 9.38 5.33 4.17
CA LYS A 341 9.59 6.36 5.20
C LYS A 341 9.62 5.78 6.61
N PHE A 342 8.65 4.94 6.95
CA PHE A 342 8.50 4.42 8.32
C PHE A 342 9.36 3.20 8.60
N SER A 343 9.98 2.60 7.59
CA SER A 343 10.91 1.49 7.80
C SER A 343 12.36 1.87 7.57
N TRP A 344 12.68 2.99 6.91
CA TRP A 344 14.02 3.36 6.44
C TRP A 344 15.17 3.07 7.43
N TRP A 345 15.03 3.47 8.69
CA TRP A 345 16.08 3.30 9.72
C TRP A 345 16.04 1.96 10.47
N LEU A 346 15.08 1.09 10.15
CA LEU A 346 14.82 -0.13 10.92
C LEU A 346 15.61 -1.32 10.38
N LYS A 347 16.02 -2.20 11.28
CA LYS A 347 16.70 -3.46 11.00
C LYS A 347 15.78 -4.62 11.37
N TYR A 348 15.25 -5.28 10.36
CA TYR A 348 14.43 -6.47 10.53
C TYR A 348 14.61 -7.43 9.36
N PRO A 349 14.52 -8.75 9.59
CA PRO A 349 14.60 -9.73 8.51
C PRO A 349 13.33 -9.67 7.68
N LEU A 350 13.44 -9.69 6.34
CA LEU A 350 12.28 -9.86 5.45
C LEU A 350 11.80 -11.32 5.46
N HIS A 351 11.43 -11.85 6.63
CA HIS A 351 10.90 -13.20 6.83
C HIS A 351 10.07 -13.24 8.12
N TYR A 352 9.12 -14.17 8.17
CA TYR A 352 8.21 -14.38 9.31
C TYR A 352 8.41 -15.75 10.01
N ASN A 353 9.44 -16.53 9.64
CA ASN A 353 9.73 -17.81 10.29
C ASN A 353 10.90 -17.58 11.26
N GLU A 354 10.63 -17.76 12.54
CA GLU A 354 11.61 -17.62 13.61
C GLU A 354 12.79 -18.59 13.44
N GLU A 355 12.53 -19.86 13.12
CA GLU A 355 13.56 -20.90 13.01
C GLU A 355 14.61 -20.55 11.93
N LEU A 356 14.16 -20.01 10.80
CA LEU A 356 15.06 -19.61 9.70
C LEU A 356 15.89 -18.38 10.03
N VAL A 357 15.39 -17.47 10.86
CA VAL A 357 16.09 -16.23 11.24
C VAL A 357 16.84 -16.33 12.57
N GLN A 358 16.78 -17.48 13.26
CA GLN A 358 17.50 -17.69 14.53
C GLN A 358 19.01 -17.71 14.34
N SER A 359 19.51 -18.15 13.18
CA SER A 359 20.95 -18.07 12.90
C SER A 359 21.36 -16.63 12.62
N GLY A 360 22.38 -16.14 13.34
CA GLY A 360 22.83 -14.75 13.24
C GLY A 360 23.18 -14.32 11.81
N ILE A 361 23.80 -15.22 11.03
CA ILE A 361 24.16 -14.95 9.63
C ILE A 361 22.92 -14.82 8.74
N MET A 362 21.94 -15.73 8.85
CA MET A 362 20.71 -15.64 8.04
C MET A 362 19.89 -14.41 8.43
N ARG A 363 19.83 -14.06 9.72
CA ARG A 363 19.18 -12.82 10.16
C ARG A 363 19.80 -11.58 9.51
N GLN A 364 21.13 -11.50 9.46
CA GLN A 364 21.81 -10.39 8.78
C GLN A 364 21.54 -10.40 7.28
N PHE A 365 21.60 -11.57 6.64
CA PHE A 365 21.29 -11.73 5.23
C PHE A 365 19.87 -11.24 4.90
N TYR A 366 18.84 -11.72 5.62
CA TYR A 366 17.46 -11.29 5.41
C TYR A 366 17.23 -9.81 5.78
N SER A 367 18.02 -9.25 6.71
CA SER A 367 17.96 -7.82 7.03
C SER A 367 18.59 -6.97 5.91
N PHE A 368 19.71 -7.43 5.34
CA PHE A 368 20.35 -6.80 4.19
C PHE A 368 19.44 -6.82 2.97
N THR A 369 18.85 -7.99 2.70
CA THR A 369 17.86 -8.18 1.64
C THR A 369 16.63 -7.29 1.87
N CYS A 370 16.16 -7.14 3.10
CA CYS A 370 15.10 -6.17 3.42
C CYS A 370 15.53 -4.72 3.09
N ALA A 371 16.75 -4.32 3.49
CA ALA A 371 17.25 -2.99 3.21
C ALA A 371 17.39 -2.71 1.71
N GLY A 372 17.97 -3.65 0.95
CA GLY A 372 18.08 -3.55 -0.50
C GLY A 372 16.73 -3.47 -1.19
N PHE A 373 15.75 -4.24 -0.71
CA PHE A 373 14.37 -4.19 -1.19
C PHE A 373 13.75 -2.81 -0.96
N ARG A 374 13.81 -2.29 0.28
CA ARG A 374 13.26 -0.97 0.62
C ARG A 374 13.88 0.14 -0.22
N TYR A 375 15.20 0.16 -0.38
CA TYR A 375 15.85 1.19 -1.20
C TYR A 375 15.56 1.03 -2.68
N SER A 376 15.20 -0.18 -3.12
CA SER A 376 14.70 -0.40 -4.48
C SER A 376 13.27 0.12 -4.67
N PHE A 377 12.48 0.13 -3.60
CA PHE A 377 11.15 0.75 -3.49
C PHE A 377 11.21 2.26 -3.22
N GLU A 378 12.42 2.81 -2.98
CA GLU A 378 12.62 4.23 -2.80
C GLU A 378 12.16 4.98 -4.06
N ALA A 379 11.39 6.03 -3.76
CA ALA A 379 10.49 6.73 -4.64
C ALA A 379 10.98 6.78 -6.12
N PRO A 380 10.10 6.40 -7.06
CA PRO A 380 10.07 6.84 -8.46
C PRO A 380 10.53 8.24 -8.85
N THR A 381 10.69 9.13 -7.88
CA THR A 381 10.95 10.55 -8.03
C THR A 381 12.40 10.88 -8.34
N LEU A 382 13.26 9.88 -8.60
CA LEU A 382 14.71 10.07 -8.74
C LEU A 382 15.23 9.91 -10.17
N ASN A 383 14.41 10.17 -11.21
CA ASN A 383 15.01 10.79 -12.38
C ASN A 383 15.03 12.31 -12.14
N PRO A 384 16.14 12.90 -11.65
CA PRO A 384 16.24 14.35 -11.47
C PRO A 384 16.08 15.12 -12.79
N LEU A 385 16.16 14.44 -13.93
CA LEU A 385 16.01 15.02 -15.27
C LEU A 385 14.55 15.00 -15.77
N ARG A 386 13.65 14.22 -15.16
CA ARG A 386 12.22 14.21 -15.50
C ARG A 386 11.37 13.78 -14.30
N PRO A 387 10.96 14.73 -13.43
CA PRO A 387 10.08 14.43 -12.30
C PRO A 387 8.70 13.98 -12.81
N ASN A 388 8.34 12.72 -12.56
CA ASN A 388 7.05 12.12 -12.96
C ASN A 388 5.95 12.39 -11.91
N LEU A 389 5.82 13.66 -11.50
CA LEU A 389 4.98 14.05 -10.39
C LEU A 389 3.62 14.57 -10.86
N MET A 390 2.51 14.24 -10.17
CA MET A 390 1.19 14.82 -10.43
C MET A 390 1.22 16.35 -10.39
N GLN A 391 2.09 16.97 -9.58
CA GLN A 391 2.30 18.42 -9.58
C GLN A 391 2.83 18.97 -10.91
N GLY A 392 3.41 18.14 -11.76
CA GLY A 392 3.89 18.49 -13.10
C GLY A 392 2.82 18.32 -14.20
N MET A 393 1.63 17.80 -13.87
CA MET A 393 0.51 17.69 -14.80
C MET A 393 -0.22 19.03 -14.96
N PRO A 394 -0.86 19.30 -16.10
CA PRO A 394 -1.69 20.49 -16.28
C PRO A 394 -2.75 20.60 -15.19
N VAL A 395 -2.96 21.80 -14.64
CA VAL A 395 -3.89 22.07 -13.53
C VAL A 395 -5.34 21.70 -13.88
N ASP A 396 -5.70 21.84 -15.15
CA ASP A 396 -6.99 21.52 -15.74
C ASP A 396 -7.15 20.04 -16.14
N SER A 397 -6.13 19.21 -15.93
CA SER A 397 -6.26 17.75 -16.10
C SER A 397 -6.94 17.11 -14.88
N VAL A 398 -7.46 15.88 -15.05
CA VAL A 398 -7.99 15.07 -13.93
C VAL A 398 -6.95 14.95 -12.81
N TYR A 399 -5.68 14.68 -13.17
CA TYR A 399 -4.59 14.54 -12.21
C TYR A 399 -4.21 15.86 -11.53
N GLY A 400 -4.15 16.96 -12.28
CA GLY A 400 -3.88 18.29 -11.74
C GLY A 400 -4.92 18.71 -10.71
N ARG A 401 -6.20 18.47 -10.99
CA ARG A 401 -7.30 18.74 -10.05
C ARG A 401 -7.21 17.88 -8.78
N ILE A 402 -6.92 16.58 -8.92
CA ILE A 402 -6.73 15.68 -7.77
C ILE A 402 -5.57 16.18 -6.90
N TYR A 403 -4.43 16.53 -7.50
CA TYR A 403 -3.29 17.10 -6.79
C TYR A 403 -3.65 18.39 -6.06
N ASP A 404 -4.38 19.29 -6.73
CA ASP A 404 -4.81 20.57 -6.16
C ASP A 404 -5.73 20.45 -4.95
N ASP A 405 -6.54 19.39 -4.89
CA ASP A 405 -7.31 19.06 -3.70
C ASP A 405 -6.44 18.49 -2.60
N LEU A 406 -5.56 17.56 -2.96
CA LEU A 406 -4.79 16.79 -1.99
C LEU A 406 -3.68 17.60 -1.33
N LYS A 407 -3.05 18.52 -2.05
CA LYS A 407 -2.00 19.39 -1.50
C LYS A 407 -2.50 20.28 -0.36
N LYS A 408 -3.81 20.55 -0.30
CA LYS A 408 -4.47 21.30 0.79
C LYS A 408 -4.62 20.46 2.05
N VAL A 409 -4.61 19.13 1.92
CA VAL A 409 -4.77 18.17 3.02
C VAL A 409 -3.40 17.75 3.55
N ASN A 410 -2.53 17.23 2.68
CA ASN A 410 -1.17 16.86 3.02
C ASN A 410 -0.28 17.04 1.78
N LYS A 411 0.52 18.11 1.76
CA LYS A 411 1.38 18.44 0.62
C LYS A 411 2.43 17.35 0.36
N GLU A 412 3.06 16.83 1.42
CA GLU A 412 4.13 15.83 1.28
C GLU A 412 3.59 14.55 0.62
N LEU A 413 2.47 14.02 1.10
CA LEU A 413 1.84 12.86 0.47
C LEU A 413 1.33 13.18 -0.94
N ALA A 414 0.74 14.36 -1.17
CA ALA A 414 0.30 14.77 -2.52
C ALA A 414 1.48 14.86 -3.51
N ASP A 415 2.65 15.34 -3.06
CA ASP A 415 3.88 15.40 -3.84
C ASP A 415 4.48 14.01 -4.09
N CYS A 416 4.13 13.02 -3.27
CA CYS A 416 4.56 11.61 -3.40
C CYS A 416 3.55 10.72 -4.13
N ILE A 417 2.29 11.15 -4.32
CA ILE A 417 1.32 10.48 -5.20
C ILE A 417 1.75 10.74 -6.64
N THR A 418 2.77 10.00 -7.06
CA THR A 418 3.51 10.31 -8.29
C THR A 418 4.16 9.08 -8.91
N ALA A 419 3.62 7.90 -8.64
CA ALA A 419 4.28 6.66 -9.03
C ALA A 419 3.44 5.88 -10.04
N SER A 420 2.32 5.31 -9.62
CA SER A 420 1.53 4.37 -10.42
C SER A 420 0.99 4.85 -11.76
N ILE A 421 0.80 6.16 -11.95
CA ILE A 421 0.39 6.72 -13.24
C ILE A 421 1.56 6.62 -14.25
N MET A 422 2.81 6.72 -13.76
CA MET A 422 4.00 6.92 -14.58
C MET A 422 5.17 5.95 -14.28
N TYR A 423 4.93 4.86 -13.53
CA TYR A 423 5.91 3.80 -13.19
C TYR A 423 5.55 2.40 -13.69
#